data_AF-A0A428ZDQ9-F1
#
_entry.id   AF-A0A428ZDQ9-F1
#
_cell.length_a   1.000
_cell.length_b   1.000
_cell.length_c   1.000
_cell.angle_alpha   90.00
_cell.angle_beta   90.00
_cell.angle_gamma   90.00
#
_symmetry.space_group_name_H-M   'P 1'
#
loop_
_entity.id
_entity.type
_entity.pdbx_description
1 polymer ?
#
loop_
_entity_poly.entity_id
_entity_poly.type
_entity_poly.pdbx_seq_one_letter_code
_entity_poly.pdbx_strand_id
1 'polypeptide(L)'
;MQAAGPEDRREVAGSVQELVRLRREGRSGEAHVLLVEAAHWPAVRLPLLAAEMQRAGLGADWATLLWEAASLPAEGLVAAADALTAAGRAEDGEQILRQGVLRPAAEIGQAVLGLTGAGRRREVRALLDAYVRVRTPEEAARSVETDPRALVPLLLEAARGVSEECLWDLVHALRVAGFTA
;
A
#
# COMPACT_ATOMS: atom_id res chain seq x y z
N MET A 1 -15.87 3.42 -4.83
CA MET A 1 -15.13 4.05 -3.71
C MET A 1 -16.11 4.96 -2.99
N GLN A 2 -16.28 4.80 -1.67
CA GLN A 2 -17.15 5.68 -0.89
C GLN A 2 -16.45 7.04 -0.75
N ALA A 3 -17.16 8.14 -1.00
CA ALA A 3 -16.58 9.48 -0.89
C ALA A 3 -16.57 9.94 0.58
N ALA A 4 -15.55 10.70 0.99
CA ALA A 4 -15.45 11.18 2.37
C ALA A 4 -16.64 12.08 2.74
N GLY A 5 -17.29 11.76 3.85
CA GLY A 5 -18.44 12.49 4.35
C GLY A 5 -18.07 13.69 5.25
N PRO A 6 -19.07 14.49 5.66
CA PRO A 6 -18.88 15.57 6.63
C PRO A 6 -18.38 15.10 8.00
N GLU A 7 -18.70 13.86 8.38
CA GLU A 7 -18.21 13.24 9.61
C GLU A 7 -16.71 12.93 9.52
N ASP A 8 -16.25 12.36 8.40
CA ASP A 8 -14.83 12.11 8.16
C ASP A 8 -14.00 13.39 8.25
N ARG A 9 -14.50 14.50 7.70
CA ARG A 9 -13.81 15.80 7.78
C ARG A 9 -13.73 16.32 9.22
N ARG A 10 -14.80 16.16 10.01
CA ARG A 10 -14.82 16.60 11.42
C ARG A 10 -13.85 15.78 12.25
N GLU A 11 -13.85 14.46 12.07
CA GLU A 11 -12.96 13.55 12.78
C GLU A 11 -11.48 13.88 12.48
N VAL A 12 -11.15 14.01 11.19
CA VAL A 12 -9.79 14.33 10.75
C VAL A 12 -9.33 15.70 11.29
N ALA A 13 -10.19 16.73 11.20
CA ALA A 13 -9.85 18.05 11.72
C ALA A 13 -9.61 18.03 13.25
N GLY A 14 -10.44 17.30 13.99
CA GLY A 14 -10.29 17.14 15.44
C GLY A 14 -8.98 16.45 15.81
N SER A 15 -8.65 15.34 15.14
CA SER A 15 -7.39 14.62 15.42
C SER A 15 -6.14 15.39 15.02
N VAL A 16 -6.18 16.18 13.94
CA VAL A 16 -5.04 17.04 13.60
C VAL A 16 -4.85 18.17 14.63
N GLN A 17 -5.94 18.75 15.13
CA GLN A 17 -5.85 19.73 16.23
C GLN A 17 -5.27 19.11 17.50
N GLU A 18 -5.70 17.90 17.85
CA GLU A 18 -5.18 17.15 18.99
C GLU A 18 -3.70 16.82 18.80
N LEU A 19 -3.30 16.38 17.61
CA LEU A 19 -1.90 16.10 17.30
C LEU A 19 -1.01 17.34 17.46
N VAL A 20 -1.46 18.50 16.97
CA VAL A 20 -0.77 19.79 17.17
C VAL A 20 -0.62 20.10 18.66
N ARG A 21 -1.67 19.88 19.46
CA ARG A 21 -1.65 20.09 20.91
C ARG A 21 -0.63 19.18 21.60
N LEU A 22 -0.68 17.88 21.31
CA LEU A 22 0.26 16.89 21.86
C LEU A 22 1.71 17.22 21.52
N ARG A 23 1.99 17.64 20.27
CA ARG A 23 3.34 18.06 19.85
C ARG A 23 3.82 19.31 20.59
N ARG A 24 2.95 20.31 20.79
CA ARG A 24 3.27 21.51 21.58
C ARG A 24 3.55 21.21 23.05
N GLU A 25 2.86 20.24 23.62
CA GLU A 25 3.03 19.78 25.00
C GLU A 25 4.23 18.83 25.17
N GLY A 26 4.94 18.48 24.09
CA GLY A 26 6.06 17.52 24.13
C GLY A 26 5.63 16.06 24.35
N ARG A 27 4.34 15.75 24.20
CA ARG A 27 3.74 14.42 24.45
C ARG A 27 3.90 13.50 23.24
N SER A 28 5.15 13.21 22.89
CA SER A 28 5.49 12.50 21.66
C SER A 28 4.98 11.06 21.57
N GLY A 29 4.86 10.36 22.70
CA GLY A 29 4.31 9.00 22.73
C GLY A 29 2.82 8.95 22.36
N GLU A 30 2.03 9.86 22.91
CA GLU A 30 0.59 9.95 22.62
C GLU A 30 0.33 10.46 21.21
N ALA A 31 1.16 11.40 20.73
CA ALA A 31 1.15 11.81 19.33
C ALA A 31 1.42 10.63 18.39
N HIS A 32 2.35 9.75 18.74
CA HIS A 32 2.64 8.55 17.95
C HIS A 32 1.47 7.55 17.96
N VAL A 33 0.85 7.30 19.13
CA VAL A 33 -0.35 6.45 19.22
C VAL A 33 -1.46 6.96 18.31
N LEU A 34 -1.72 8.27 18.33
CA LEU A 34 -2.73 8.88 17.46
C LEU A 34 -2.42 8.69 15.97
N LEU A 35 -1.14 8.78 15.56
CA LEU A 35 -0.73 8.53 14.17
C LEU A 35 -0.93 7.06 13.77
N VAL A 36 -0.59 6.12 14.65
CA VAL A 36 -0.79 4.68 14.42
C VAL A 36 -2.27 4.37 14.29
N GLU A 37 -3.12 4.91 15.17
CA GLU A 37 -4.57 4.74 15.10
C GLU A 37 -5.12 5.32 13.78
N ALA A 38 -4.68 6.53 13.41
CA ALA A 38 -5.11 7.19 12.18
C ALA A 38 -4.71 6.41 10.91
N ALA A 39 -3.57 5.72 10.91
CA ALA A 39 -3.16 4.87 9.80
C ALA A 39 -4.11 3.68 9.56
N HIS A 40 -4.80 3.21 10.60
CA HIS A 40 -5.75 2.08 10.53
C HIS A 40 -7.19 2.52 10.26
N TRP A 41 -7.44 3.82 10.11
CA TRP A 41 -8.76 4.34 9.78
C TRP A 41 -9.21 3.97 8.36
N PRO A 42 -10.51 4.12 8.03
CA PRO A 42 -10.98 3.96 6.67
C PRO A 42 -10.14 4.79 5.68
N ALA A 43 -9.62 4.14 4.62
CA ALA A 43 -8.68 4.72 3.67
C ALA A 43 -9.13 6.07 3.07
N VAL A 44 -10.45 6.29 2.96
CA VAL A 44 -11.04 7.54 2.50
C VAL A 44 -10.63 8.77 3.34
N ARG A 45 -10.17 8.58 4.57
CA ARG A 45 -9.70 9.64 5.48
C ARG A 45 -8.26 10.06 5.24
N LEU A 46 -7.41 9.20 4.66
CA LEU A 46 -5.98 9.50 4.45
C LEU A 46 -5.74 10.76 3.62
N PRO A 47 -6.45 10.99 2.49
CA PRO A 47 -6.30 12.23 1.75
C PRO A 47 -6.72 13.48 2.53
N LEU A 48 -7.71 13.36 3.42
CA LEU A 48 -8.13 14.46 4.29
C LEU A 48 -7.05 14.75 5.34
N LEU A 49 -6.49 13.69 5.97
CA LEU A 49 -5.37 13.79 6.91
C LEU A 49 -4.19 14.49 6.26
N ALA A 50 -3.80 14.07 5.06
CA ALA A 50 -2.75 14.72 4.29
C ALA A 50 -2.97 16.24 4.15
N ALA A 51 -4.17 16.65 3.73
CA ALA A 51 -4.49 18.06 3.50
C ALA A 51 -4.52 18.89 4.79
N GLU A 52 -5.06 18.34 5.88
CA GLU A 52 -5.10 19.00 7.20
C GLU A 52 -3.70 19.09 7.83
N MET A 53 -2.92 18.00 7.80
CA MET A 53 -1.56 17.95 8.33
C MET A 53 -0.61 18.87 7.56
N GLN A 54 -0.73 18.95 6.22
CA GLN A 54 0.02 19.91 5.41
C GLN A 54 -0.29 21.36 5.84
N ARG A 55 -1.58 21.70 6.03
CA ARG A 55 -1.98 23.03 6.51
C ARG A 55 -1.49 23.34 7.92
N ALA A 56 -1.36 22.33 8.76
CA ALA A 56 -0.81 22.45 10.11
C ALA A 56 0.73 22.42 10.18
N GLY A 57 1.43 22.20 9.06
CA GLY A 57 2.89 22.09 9.02
C GLY A 57 3.45 20.77 9.58
N LEU A 58 2.64 19.72 9.64
CA LEU A 58 2.96 18.43 10.25
C LEU A 58 3.58 17.43 9.25
N GLY A 59 4.50 17.89 8.40
CA GLY A 59 5.09 17.06 7.34
C GLY A 59 5.85 15.83 7.86
N ALA A 60 6.54 15.95 8.99
CA ALA A 60 7.24 14.83 9.61
C ALA A 60 6.26 13.78 10.16
N ASP A 61 5.18 14.21 10.81
CA ASP A 61 4.12 13.33 11.29
C ASP A 61 3.40 12.65 10.12
N TRP A 62 3.22 13.35 8.99
CA TRP A 62 2.65 12.76 7.78
C TRP A 62 3.54 11.62 7.24
N ALA A 63 4.86 11.83 7.21
CA ALA A 63 5.80 10.79 6.82
C ALA A 63 5.74 9.58 7.78
N THR A 64 5.58 9.80 9.09
CA THR A 64 5.35 8.71 10.06
C THR A 64 4.06 7.97 9.75
N LEU A 65 2.95 8.67 9.50
CA LEU A 65 1.67 8.05 9.18
C LEU A 65 1.76 7.19 7.91
N LEU A 66 2.43 7.67 6.86
CA LEU A 66 2.66 6.87 5.65
C LEU A 66 3.45 5.59 5.93
N TRP A 67 4.44 5.65 6.82
CA TRP A 67 5.20 4.46 7.21
C TRP A 67 4.32 3.44 7.93
N GLU A 68 3.45 3.89 8.82
CA GLU A 68 2.48 3.01 9.48
C GLU A 68 1.48 2.43 8.47
N ALA A 69 0.98 3.24 7.54
CA ALA A 69 0.07 2.82 6.48
C ALA A 69 0.70 1.78 5.54
N ALA A 70 2.02 1.87 5.28
CA ALA A 70 2.76 0.89 4.50
C ALA A 70 2.84 -0.50 5.18
N SER A 71 2.63 -0.55 6.51
CA SER A 71 2.63 -1.78 7.30
C SER A 71 1.26 -2.46 7.41
N LEU A 72 0.20 -1.85 6.84
CA LEU A 72 -1.13 -2.43 6.81
C LEU A 72 -1.15 -3.80 6.08
N PRO A 73 -2.15 -4.65 6.38
CA PRO A 73 -2.47 -5.78 5.51
C PRO A 73 -2.72 -5.32 4.07
N ALA A 74 -2.48 -6.18 3.08
CA ALA A 74 -2.49 -5.81 1.67
C ALA A 74 -3.78 -5.11 1.19
N GLU A 75 -4.96 -5.54 1.70
CA GLU A 75 -6.22 -4.85 1.39
C GLU A 75 -6.21 -3.39 1.87
N GLY A 76 -5.79 -3.16 3.12
CA GLY A 76 -5.68 -1.82 3.70
C GLY A 76 -4.63 -0.96 3.01
N LEU A 77 -3.47 -1.56 2.71
CA LEU A 77 -2.38 -0.92 1.96
C LEU A 77 -2.85 -0.41 0.59
N VAL A 78 -3.48 -1.29 -0.20
CA VAL A 78 -3.92 -0.93 -1.55
C VAL A 78 -5.07 0.07 -1.49
N ALA A 79 -6.00 -0.09 -0.55
CA ALA A 79 -7.09 0.88 -0.35
C ALA A 79 -6.56 2.27 0.00
N ALA A 80 -5.54 2.35 0.86
CA ALA A 80 -4.85 3.60 1.20
C ALA A 80 -4.19 4.24 -0.03
N ALA A 81 -3.48 3.45 -0.83
CA ALA A 81 -2.80 3.94 -2.04
C ALA A 81 -3.77 4.45 -3.10
N ASP A 82 -4.88 3.74 -3.29
CA ASP A 82 -5.97 4.12 -4.18
C ASP A 82 -6.63 5.43 -3.73
N ALA A 83 -6.92 5.57 -2.44
CA ALA A 83 -7.53 6.78 -1.89
C ALA A 83 -6.62 8.00 -2.08
N LEU A 84 -5.32 7.85 -1.83
CA LEU A 84 -4.31 8.90 -2.06
C LEU A 84 -4.22 9.26 -3.55
N THR A 85 -4.11 8.26 -4.43
CA THR A 85 -4.03 8.46 -5.88
C THR A 85 -5.27 9.16 -6.43
N ALA A 86 -6.47 8.73 -6.02
CA ALA A 86 -7.72 9.32 -6.45
C ALA A 86 -7.90 10.77 -5.98
N ALA A 87 -7.22 11.16 -4.90
CA ALA A 87 -7.19 12.53 -4.39
C ALA A 87 -6.04 13.38 -4.97
N GLY A 88 -5.34 12.90 -6.00
CA GLY A 88 -4.23 13.61 -6.65
C GLY A 88 -2.90 13.50 -5.90
N ARG A 89 -2.78 12.58 -4.93
CA ARG A 89 -1.56 12.30 -4.16
C ARG A 89 -0.94 10.97 -4.59
N ALA A 90 -0.73 10.83 -5.90
CA ALA A 90 -0.20 9.60 -6.50
C ALA A 90 1.19 9.25 -5.96
N GLU A 91 2.05 10.23 -5.70
CA GLU A 91 3.41 9.99 -5.16
C GLU A 91 3.37 9.34 -3.78
N ASP A 92 2.50 9.78 -2.86
CA ASP A 92 2.34 9.13 -1.56
C ASP A 92 1.75 7.72 -1.70
N GLY A 93 0.78 7.54 -2.60
CA GLY A 93 0.19 6.23 -2.89
C GLY A 93 1.22 5.24 -3.44
N GLU A 94 2.05 5.66 -4.38
CA GLU A 94 3.16 4.86 -4.88
C GLU A 94 4.22 4.59 -3.80
N GLN A 95 4.53 5.58 -2.96
CA GLN A 95 5.50 5.42 -1.87
C GLN A 95 5.06 4.30 -0.92
N ILE A 96 3.81 4.31 -0.46
CA ILE A 96 3.34 3.27 0.48
C ILE A 96 3.31 1.90 -0.18
N LEU A 97 2.92 1.80 -1.46
CA LEU A 97 2.95 0.53 -2.19
C LEU A 97 4.38 0.00 -2.30
N ARG A 98 5.35 0.86 -2.67
CA ARG A 98 6.77 0.47 -2.75
C ARG A 98 7.32 -0.03 -1.41
N GLN A 99 6.88 0.54 -0.30
CA GLN A 99 7.29 0.10 1.04
C GLN A 99 6.59 -1.20 1.45
N GLY A 100 5.29 -1.32 1.23
CA GLY A 100 4.50 -2.50 1.61
C GLY A 100 4.87 -3.76 0.83
N VAL A 101 5.46 -3.63 -0.36
CA VAL A 101 5.97 -4.78 -1.13
C VAL A 101 7.36 -5.27 -0.71
N LEU A 102 7.96 -4.65 0.32
CA LEU A 102 9.22 -5.12 0.91
C LEU A 102 9.06 -6.34 1.84
N ARG A 103 7.83 -6.79 2.08
CA ARG A 103 7.52 -8.02 2.82
C ARG A 103 8.09 -9.28 2.14
N PRO A 104 8.28 -10.39 2.88
CA PRO A 104 8.71 -11.67 2.30
C PRO A 104 7.84 -12.10 1.11
N ALA A 105 8.46 -12.69 0.08
CA ALA A 105 7.78 -13.07 -1.15
C ALA A 105 6.57 -13.99 -0.90
N ALA A 106 6.67 -14.94 0.04
CA ALA A 106 5.56 -15.81 0.43
C ALA A 106 4.37 -15.02 1.01
N GLU A 107 4.60 -13.96 1.78
CA GLU A 107 3.51 -13.11 2.30
C GLU A 107 2.80 -12.36 1.17
N ILE A 108 3.53 -11.93 0.14
CA ILE A 108 2.93 -11.33 -1.07
C ILE A 108 2.04 -12.34 -1.78
N GLY A 109 2.51 -13.58 -1.98
CA GLY A 109 1.69 -14.65 -2.56
C GLY A 109 0.40 -14.90 -1.78
N GLN A 110 0.48 -15.01 -0.46
CA GLN A 110 -0.69 -15.19 0.41
C GLN A 110 -1.66 -14.01 0.35
N ALA A 111 -1.15 -12.78 0.37
CA ALA A 111 -1.96 -11.58 0.24
C ALA A 111 -2.73 -11.54 -1.09
N VAL A 112 -2.07 -11.87 -2.20
CA VAL A 112 -2.70 -11.94 -3.53
C VAL A 112 -3.80 -13.00 -3.58
N LEU A 113 -3.57 -14.17 -2.97
CA LEU A 113 -4.59 -15.23 -2.90
C LEU A 113 -5.81 -14.78 -2.07
N GLY A 114 -5.58 -14.13 -0.92
CA GLY A 114 -6.66 -13.57 -0.10
C GLY A 114 -7.50 -12.54 -0.86
N LEU A 115 -6.85 -11.60 -1.55
CA LEU A 115 -7.53 -10.59 -2.37
C LEU A 115 -8.28 -11.22 -3.56
N THR A 116 -7.68 -12.23 -4.21
CA THR A 116 -8.31 -12.96 -5.31
C THR A 116 -9.57 -13.68 -4.86
N GLY A 117 -9.50 -14.38 -3.71
CA GLY A 117 -10.65 -15.05 -3.10
C GLY A 117 -11.77 -14.09 -2.71
N ALA A 118 -11.42 -12.86 -2.33
CA ALA A 118 -12.38 -11.79 -2.03
C ALA A 118 -12.91 -11.05 -3.28
N GLY A 119 -12.50 -11.44 -4.50
CA GLY A 119 -12.90 -10.79 -5.75
C GLY A 119 -12.31 -9.39 -5.97
N ARG A 120 -11.26 -9.03 -5.22
CA ARG A 120 -10.58 -7.73 -5.22
C ARG A 120 -9.57 -7.60 -6.37
N ARG A 121 -10.04 -7.74 -7.61
CA ARG A 121 -9.18 -7.81 -8.81
C ARG A 121 -8.35 -6.55 -9.05
N ARG A 122 -8.92 -5.38 -8.75
CA ARG A 122 -8.22 -4.10 -8.90
C ARG A 122 -7.04 -4.04 -7.93
N GLU A 123 -7.27 -4.52 -6.71
CA GLU A 123 -6.31 -4.48 -5.62
C GLU A 123 -5.15 -5.46 -5.85
N VAL A 124 -5.47 -6.66 -6.36
CA VAL A 124 -4.47 -7.63 -6.85
C VAL A 124 -3.55 -6.99 -7.88
N ARG A 125 -4.12 -6.32 -8.88
CA ARG A 125 -3.35 -5.67 -9.94
C ARG A 125 -2.44 -4.57 -9.40
N ALA A 126 -2.96 -3.66 -8.58
CA ALA A 126 -2.16 -2.57 -8.02
C ALA A 126 -0.99 -3.09 -7.17
N LEU A 127 -1.22 -4.13 -6.36
CA LEU A 127 -0.17 -4.74 -5.55
C LEU A 127 0.91 -5.41 -6.42
N LEU A 128 0.50 -6.21 -7.41
CA LEU A 128 1.44 -6.91 -8.29
C LEU A 128 2.21 -5.97 -9.22
N ASP A 129 1.57 -4.93 -9.75
CA ASP A 129 2.22 -3.89 -10.57
C ASP A 129 3.31 -3.17 -9.76
N ALA A 130 3.06 -2.86 -8.49
CA ALA A 130 4.06 -2.29 -7.61
C ALA A 130 5.17 -3.29 -7.26
N TYR A 131 4.81 -4.55 -6.99
CA TYR A 131 5.73 -5.61 -6.61
C TYR A 131 6.78 -5.89 -7.69
N VAL A 132 6.36 -6.07 -8.95
CA VAL A 132 7.27 -6.36 -10.07
C VAL A 132 8.17 -5.18 -10.45
N ARG A 133 7.78 -3.94 -10.10
CA ARG A 133 8.63 -2.74 -10.31
C ARG A 133 9.74 -2.60 -9.27
N VAL A 134 9.51 -3.12 -8.06
CA VAL A 134 10.44 -2.95 -6.92
C VAL A 134 11.36 -4.16 -6.77
N ARG A 135 10.85 -5.37 -7.03
CA ARG A 135 11.58 -6.61 -6.81
C ARG A 135 12.34 -7.05 -8.05
N THR A 136 13.45 -7.75 -7.83
CA THR A 136 14.09 -8.46 -8.93
C THR A 136 13.17 -9.57 -9.45
N PRO A 137 13.30 -9.98 -10.72
CA PRO A 137 12.54 -11.08 -11.28
C PRO A 137 12.60 -12.37 -10.44
N GLU A 138 13.75 -12.69 -9.85
CA GLU A 138 13.96 -13.88 -9.02
C GLU A 138 13.24 -13.79 -7.67
N GLU A 139 13.23 -12.60 -7.06
CA GLU A 139 12.46 -12.37 -5.84
C GLU A 139 10.96 -12.45 -6.13
N ALA A 140 10.52 -11.88 -7.26
CA ALA A 140 9.13 -11.93 -7.68
C ALA A 140 8.66 -13.37 -7.96
N ALA A 141 9.48 -14.17 -8.63
CA ALA A 141 9.20 -15.58 -8.91
C ALA A 141 8.97 -16.40 -7.63
N ARG A 142 9.69 -16.12 -6.54
CA ARG A 142 9.49 -16.83 -5.25
C ARG A 142 8.11 -16.61 -4.63
N SER A 143 7.40 -15.54 -4.98
CA SER A 143 6.05 -15.29 -4.44
C SER A 143 5.03 -16.35 -4.86
N VAL A 144 5.27 -17.04 -5.98
CA VAL A 144 4.32 -18.01 -6.54
C VAL A 144 4.36 -19.36 -5.82
N GLU A 145 5.38 -19.62 -4.98
CA GLU A 145 5.58 -20.90 -4.26
C GLU A 145 4.33 -21.39 -3.52
N THR A 146 3.50 -20.45 -3.03
CA THR A 146 2.29 -20.76 -2.27
C THR A 146 1.21 -21.45 -3.11
N ASP A 147 0.98 -20.96 -4.33
CA ASP A 147 0.05 -21.54 -5.30
C ASP A 147 0.48 -21.12 -6.72
N PRO A 148 1.39 -21.89 -7.35
CA PRO A 148 1.93 -21.51 -8.65
C PRO A 148 0.85 -21.41 -9.73
N ARG A 149 -0.21 -22.23 -9.65
CA ARG A 149 -1.26 -22.27 -10.67
C ARG A 149 -2.11 -21.00 -10.65
N ALA A 150 -2.38 -20.47 -9.47
CA ALA A 150 -3.12 -19.23 -9.31
C ALA A 150 -2.25 -17.99 -9.53
N LEU A 151 -1.00 -18.01 -9.05
CA LEU A 151 -0.18 -16.81 -8.95
C LEU A 151 0.64 -16.51 -10.21
N VAL A 152 1.13 -17.52 -10.94
CA VAL A 152 1.94 -17.30 -12.14
C VAL A 152 1.23 -16.46 -13.20
N PRO A 153 -0.03 -16.75 -13.59
CA PRO A 153 -0.73 -15.95 -14.59
C PRO A 153 -0.89 -14.48 -14.18
N LEU A 154 -1.16 -14.22 -12.90
CA LEU A 154 -1.34 -12.87 -12.36
C LEU A 154 -0.04 -12.08 -12.36
N LEU A 155 1.07 -12.73 -11.99
CA LEU A 155 2.39 -12.10 -11.96
C LEU A 155 2.89 -11.76 -13.37
N LEU A 156 2.64 -12.64 -14.35
CA LEU A 156 2.95 -12.39 -15.77
C LEU A 156 2.08 -11.26 -16.36
N GLU A 157 0.81 -11.17 -15.98
CA GLU A 157 -0.07 -10.07 -16.39
C GLU A 157 0.47 -8.72 -15.88
N ALA A 158 0.87 -8.65 -14.62
CA ALA A 158 1.46 -7.45 -14.02
C ALA A 158 2.79 -7.06 -14.70
N ALA A 159 3.70 -8.03 -14.90
CA ALA A 159 4.98 -7.79 -15.57
C ALA A 159 4.79 -7.25 -17.00
N ARG A 160 3.82 -7.81 -17.75
CA ARG A 160 3.45 -7.31 -19.08
C ARG A 160 2.93 -5.87 -19.04
N GLY A 161 2.21 -5.50 -17.97
CA GLY A 161 1.75 -4.13 -17.74
C GLY A 161 2.88 -3.12 -17.48
N VAL A 162 4.07 -3.60 -17.08
CA VAL A 162 5.26 -2.77 -16.84
C VAL A 162 6.08 -2.59 -18.11
N SER A 163 6.56 -3.69 -18.70
CA SER A 163 7.31 -3.70 -19.96
C SER A 163 7.44 -5.12 -20.52
N GLU A 164 7.74 -5.25 -21.82
CA GLU A 164 8.06 -6.56 -22.41
C GLU A 164 9.33 -7.17 -21.80
N GLU A 165 10.33 -6.34 -21.50
CA GLU A 165 11.59 -6.78 -20.84
C GLU A 165 11.31 -7.40 -19.46
N CYS A 166 10.50 -6.72 -18.63
CA CYS A 166 10.10 -7.22 -17.31
C CYS A 166 9.36 -8.57 -17.42
N LEU A 167 8.50 -8.71 -18.43
CA LEU A 167 7.81 -9.98 -18.70
C LEU A 167 8.81 -11.11 -19.03
N TRP A 168 9.77 -10.88 -19.93
CA TRP A 168 10.73 -11.91 -20.33
C TRP A 168 11.67 -12.31 -19.20
N ASP A 169 12.15 -11.34 -18.43
CA ASP A 169 13.00 -11.61 -17.27
C ASP A 169 12.26 -12.42 -16.21
N LEU A 170 10.99 -12.10 -15.97
CA LEU A 170 10.17 -12.86 -15.03
C LEU A 170 9.89 -14.28 -15.54
N VAL A 171 9.57 -14.45 -16.82
CA VAL A 171 9.41 -15.79 -17.44
C VAL A 171 10.69 -16.61 -17.26
N HIS A 172 11.86 -15.99 -17.45
CA HIS A 172 13.14 -16.65 -17.23
C HIS A 172 13.33 -17.08 -15.76
N ALA A 173 13.11 -16.16 -14.82
CA ALA A 173 13.22 -16.43 -13.40
C ALA A 173 12.28 -17.54 -12.91
N LEU A 174 11.03 -17.55 -13.39
CA LEU A 174 10.04 -18.59 -13.09
C LEU A 174 10.53 -19.97 -13.56
N ARG A 175 11.10 -20.06 -14.78
CA ARG A 175 11.66 -21.32 -15.29
C ARG A 175 12.86 -21.79 -14.48
N VAL A 176 13.76 -20.88 -14.11
CA VAL A 176 14.93 -21.19 -13.25
C VAL A 176 14.48 -21.72 -11.89
N ALA A 177 13.39 -21.17 -11.34
CA ALA A 177 12.79 -21.63 -10.09
C ALA A 177 11.94 -22.91 -10.23
N GLY A 178 11.79 -23.46 -11.44
CA GLY A 178 11.05 -24.70 -11.69
C GLY A 178 9.54 -24.53 -11.88
N PHE A 179 9.06 -23.29 -12.07
CA PHE A 179 7.66 -22.99 -12.36
C PHE A 179 7.40 -22.93 -13.86
N THR A 180 6.22 -23.38 -14.28
CA THR A 180 5.74 -23.27 -15.66
C THR A 180 5.13 -21.89 -15.87
N ALA A 181 5.75 -21.07 -16.73
CA ALA A 181 5.27 -19.76 -17.17
C ALA A 181 4.42 -19.87 -18.45
#